data_AF-A0AAE9SKD1-F1
#
_entry.id   AF-A0AAE9SKD1-F1
#
_cell.length_a   1.000
_cell.length_b   1.000
_cell.length_c   1.000
_cell.angle_alpha   90.00
_cell.angle_beta   90.00
_cell.angle_gamma   90.00
#
_symmetry.space_group_name_H-M   'P 1'
#
loop_
_entity.id
_entity.type
_entity.pdbx_description
1 polymer ?
#
loop_
_entity_poly.entity_id
_entity_poly.type
_entity_poly.pdbx_seq_one_letter_code
_entity_poly.pdbx_strand_id
1 'polypeptide(L)'
;MIDSLKKVANFVLRQNFVIRNMIIVFFGSLGGATYLGKMSEVATYYYAWSSGFRVPAEGVPYLALTVFGMSFVVLISAFLVFIATYLFGRVMLSYTDKHVILRLLALIFRFGIRNSNSIEVIAAGIGASSLVAVGAFVAPYVDSNIEISRWVLVPVSFVMSFVTFVVLWNKGALKVVAALIAAVCAIGAPISMFNQTTYTYALNSLQYGGGLSVDVTSNKVEYIDSKLLLRTSQALILEESKTNRVIEIPVNKVDKISYN
;
A
#
# COMPACT_ATOMS: atom_id res chain seq x y z
N MET A 1 6.61 31.37 12.15
CA MET A 1 6.40 29.97 11.71
C MET A 1 6.88 29.73 10.27
N ILE A 2 6.47 30.57 9.30
CA ILE A 2 6.86 30.43 7.88
C ILE A 2 8.38 30.51 7.67
N ASP A 3 9.09 31.43 8.34
CA ASP A 3 10.53 31.56 8.18
C ASP A 3 11.32 30.38 8.77
N SER A 4 10.81 29.79 9.85
CA SER A 4 11.36 28.55 10.41
C SER A 4 11.21 27.38 9.44
N LEU A 5 10.05 27.26 8.78
CA LEU A 5 9.82 26.25 7.74
C LEU A 5 10.74 26.44 6.53
N LYS A 6 10.95 27.69 6.08
CA LYS A 6 11.90 28.00 5.00
C LYS A 6 13.33 27.62 5.36
N LYS A 7 13.77 27.89 6.59
CA LYS A 7 15.10 27.49 7.08
C LYS A 7 15.28 25.97 7.08
N VAL A 8 14.28 25.22 7.56
CA VAL A 8 14.30 23.75 7.54
C VAL A 8 14.32 23.21 6.11
N ALA A 9 13.46 23.74 5.22
CA ALA A 9 13.44 23.32 3.82
C ALA A 9 14.79 23.58 3.12
N ASN A 10 15.38 24.76 3.32
CA ASN A 10 16.70 25.08 2.77
C ASN A 10 17.81 24.19 3.35
N PHE A 11 17.74 23.84 4.63
CA PHE A 11 18.67 22.89 5.25
C PHE A 11 18.59 21.51 4.59
N VAL A 12 17.38 20.98 4.38
CA VAL A 12 17.17 19.67 3.73
C VAL A 12 17.63 19.70 2.28
N LEU A 13 17.33 20.77 1.54
CA LEU A 13 17.70 20.90 0.12
C LEU A 13 19.21 20.97 -0.11
N ARG A 14 19.96 21.53 0.85
CA ARG A 14 21.43 21.65 0.83
C ARG A 14 22.17 20.34 1.13
N GLN A 15 21.49 19.32 1.65
CA GLN A 15 22.13 18.03 1.93
C GLN A 15 22.48 17.26 0.66
N ASN A 16 23.41 16.30 0.80
CA ASN A 16 23.72 15.33 -0.24
C ASN A 16 22.47 14.62 -0.74
N PHE A 17 22.44 14.28 -2.03
CA PHE A 17 21.27 13.71 -2.71
C PHE A 17 20.65 12.53 -1.94
N VAL A 18 21.49 11.64 -1.40
CA VAL A 18 21.05 10.46 -0.63
C VAL A 18 20.36 10.89 0.67
N ILE A 19 21.04 11.70 1.51
CA ILE A 19 20.52 12.17 2.80
C ILE A 19 19.24 12.97 2.59
N ARG A 20 19.21 13.83 1.58
CA ARG A 20 18.03 14.62 1.22
C ARG A 20 16.82 13.75 0.92
N ASN A 21 16.98 12.71 0.09
CA ASN A 21 15.88 11.81 -0.25
C ASN A 21 15.45 10.97 0.96
N MET A 22 16.38 10.51 1.80
CA MET A 22 16.04 9.81 3.04
C MET A 22 15.18 10.69 3.96
N ILE A 23 15.54 11.96 4.14
CA ILE A 23 14.78 12.92 4.94
C ILE A 23 13.39 13.14 4.34
N ILE A 24 13.31 13.43 3.03
CA ILE A 24 12.03 13.68 2.34
C ILE A 24 11.11 12.48 2.49
N VAL A 25 11.63 11.27 2.31
CA VAL A 25 10.81 10.07 2.39
C VAL A 25 10.42 9.75 3.82
N PHE A 26 11.33 9.88 4.79
CA PHE A 26 10.97 9.68 6.20
C PHE A 26 9.83 10.61 6.64
N PHE A 27 9.96 11.92 6.38
CA PHE A 27 8.92 12.89 6.72
C PHE A 27 7.67 12.73 5.85
N GLY A 28 7.81 12.34 4.59
CA GLY A 28 6.69 12.03 3.69
C GLY A 28 5.89 10.83 4.20
N SER A 29 6.56 9.76 4.60
CA SER A 29 5.96 8.58 5.22
C SER A 29 5.29 8.92 6.54
N LEU A 30 5.93 9.72 7.38
CA LEU A 30 5.36 10.18 8.65
C LEU A 30 4.08 11.00 8.43
N GLY A 31 4.12 11.95 7.49
CA GLY A 31 2.98 12.80 7.13
C GLY A 31 1.84 12.00 6.50
N GLY A 32 2.16 11.12 5.55
CA GLY A 32 1.18 10.25 4.88
C GLY A 32 0.51 9.28 5.85
N ALA A 33 1.29 8.64 6.73
CA ALA A 33 0.76 7.78 7.77
C ALA A 33 -0.13 8.54 8.76
N THR A 34 0.28 9.76 9.16
CA THR A 34 -0.52 10.61 10.08
C THR A 34 -1.86 10.97 9.44
N TYR A 35 -1.83 11.32 8.15
CA TYR A 35 -3.03 11.61 7.38
C TYR A 35 -3.97 10.40 7.30
N LEU A 36 -3.45 9.21 6.98
CA LEU A 36 -4.25 7.98 6.94
C LEU A 36 -4.81 7.59 8.32
N GLY A 37 -4.03 7.77 9.39
CA GLY A 37 -4.50 7.56 10.76
C GLY A 37 -5.71 8.43 11.10
N LYS A 38 -5.67 9.73 10.77
CA LYS A 38 -6.83 10.63 10.96
C LYS A 38 -8.02 10.25 10.07
N MET A 39 -7.76 9.91 8.81
CA MET A 39 -8.82 9.47 7.89
C MET A 39 -9.48 8.17 8.37
N SER A 40 -8.74 7.30 9.06
CA SER A 40 -9.29 6.07 9.64
C SER A 40 -10.38 6.32 10.67
N GLU A 41 -10.24 7.37 11.48
CA GLU A 41 -11.21 7.73 12.51
C GLU A 41 -12.49 8.28 11.88
N VAL A 42 -12.35 9.14 10.87
CA VAL A 42 -13.49 9.65 10.09
C VAL A 42 -14.20 8.52 9.35
N ALA A 43 -13.43 7.57 8.79
CA ALA A 43 -13.98 6.38 8.17
C ALA A 43 -14.75 5.50 9.16
N THR A 44 -14.33 5.43 10.43
CA THR A 44 -15.10 4.76 11.48
C THR A 44 -16.46 5.41 11.68
N TYR A 45 -16.53 6.74 11.70
CA TYR A 45 -17.80 7.45 11.84
C TYR A 45 -18.73 7.20 10.66
N TYR A 46 -18.18 7.20 9.45
CA TYR A 46 -18.94 6.84 8.25
C TYR A 46 -19.44 5.39 8.31
N TYR A 47 -18.58 4.46 8.73
CA TYR A 47 -18.93 3.05 8.92
C TYR A 47 -20.10 2.90 9.90
N ALA A 48 -20.01 3.51 11.09
CA ALA A 48 -21.08 3.46 12.09
C ALA A 48 -22.41 3.99 11.55
N TRP A 49 -22.37 5.14 10.87
CA TRP A 49 -23.53 5.73 10.22
C TRP A 49 -24.14 4.78 9.16
N SER A 50 -23.31 4.24 8.27
CA SER A 50 -23.74 3.34 7.19
C SER A 50 -24.28 2.00 7.69
N SER A 51 -23.80 1.54 8.85
CA SER A 51 -24.24 0.31 9.50
C SER A 51 -25.43 0.51 10.44
N GLY A 52 -25.97 1.73 10.57
CA GLY A 52 -27.19 2.01 11.30
C GLY A 52 -27.05 1.98 12.83
N PHE A 53 -25.83 2.17 13.37
CA PHE A 53 -25.60 2.29 14.81
C PHE A 53 -25.05 3.66 15.20
N ARG A 54 -25.04 3.95 16.51
CA ARG A 54 -24.61 5.25 17.03
C ARG A 54 -23.15 5.53 16.64
N VAL A 55 -22.89 6.74 16.16
CA VAL A 55 -21.51 7.20 15.90
C VAL A 55 -20.75 7.34 17.23
N PRO A 56 -19.60 6.65 17.39
CA PRO A 56 -18.85 6.67 18.65
C PRO A 56 -18.00 7.94 18.75
N ALA A 57 -18.53 9.00 19.38
CA ALA A 57 -17.80 10.26 19.60
C ALA A 57 -16.53 10.07 20.45
N GLU A 58 -16.48 9.00 21.24
CA GLU A 58 -15.34 8.60 22.06
C GLU A 58 -14.20 7.92 21.28
N GLY A 59 -14.42 7.62 19.98
CA GLY A 59 -13.45 7.00 19.08
C GLY A 59 -13.17 5.53 19.36
N VAL A 60 -12.40 4.91 18.45
CA VAL A 60 -11.90 3.54 18.60
C VAL A 60 -10.49 3.58 19.18
N PRO A 61 -10.24 2.92 20.31
CA PRO A 61 -8.97 3.01 21.01
C PRO A 61 -7.86 2.44 20.14
N TYR A 62 -6.79 3.20 19.96
CA TYR A 62 -5.60 2.82 19.19
C TYR A 62 -5.79 2.57 17.68
N LEU A 63 -7.00 2.57 17.12
CA LEU A 63 -7.19 2.30 15.68
C LEU A 63 -6.40 3.26 14.80
N ALA A 64 -6.51 4.57 15.06
CA ALA A 64 -5.76 5.58 14.33
C ALA A 64 -4.24 5.39 14.44
N LEU A 65 -3.76 4.97 15.62
CA LEU A 65 -2.34 4.67 15.87
C LEU A 65 -1.89 3.41 15.13
N THR A 66 -2.72 2.36 15.11
CA THR A 66 -2.44 1.11 14.38
C THR A 66 -2.40 1.35 12.88
N VAL A 67 -3.38 2.07 12.32
CA VAL A 67 -3.39 2.46 10.90
C VAL A 67 -2.19 3.33 10.55
N PHE A 68 -1.85 4.29 11.41
CA PHE A 68 -0.62 5.08 11.28
C PHE A 68 0.62 4.17 11.23
N GLY A 69 0.78 3.29 12.21
CA GLY A 69 1.95 2.42 12.32
C GLY A 69 2.12 1.51 11.11
N MET A 70 1.04 0.84 10.69
CA MET A 70 1.07 -0.03 9.51
C MET A 70 1.37 0.77 8.24
N SER A 71 0.70 1.91 8.04
CA SER A 71 0.94 2.76 6.87
C SER A 71 2.38 3.26 6.82
N PHE A 72 2.93 3.65 7.96
CA PHE A 72 4.32 4.09 8.09
C PHE A 72 5.31 2.98 7.70
N VAL A 73 5.10 1.76 8.21
CA VAL A 73 5.93 0.59 7.87
C VAL A 73 5.84 0.28 6.38
N VAL A 74 4.64 0.26 5.80
CA VAL A 74 4.45 0.02 4.36
C VAL A 74 5.19 1.08 3.53
N LEU A 75 5.03 2.36 3.84
CA LEU A 75 5.68 3.44 3.09
C LEU A 75 7.22 3.40 3.21
N ILE A 76 7.77 3.09 4.39
CA ILE A 76 9.22 2.90 4.55
C ILE A 76 9.71 1.66 3.80
N SER A 77 8.98 0.53 3.85
CA SER A 77 9.37 -0.67 3.11
C SER A 77 9.40 -0.42 1.59
N ALA A 78 8.41 0.30 1.05
CA ALA A 78 8.36 0.66 -0.36
C ALA A 78 9.58 1.51 -0.76
N PHE A 79 9.99 2.44 0.12
CA PHE A 79 11.20 3.22 -0.08
C PHE A 79 12.48 2.38 -0.07
N LEU A 80 12.61 1.44 0.86
CA LEU A 80 13.76 0.54 0.93
C LEU A 80 13.86 -0.32 -0.34
N VAL A 81 12.73 -0.84 -0.81
CA VAL A 81 12.65 -1.58 -2.09
C VAL A 81 13.06 -0.68 -3.26
N PHE A 82 12.60 0.57 -3.29
CA PHE A 82 13.01 1.54 -4.31
C PHE A 82 14.52 1.81 -4.29
N ILE A 83 15.11 2.03 -3.11
CA ILE A 83 16.56 2.22 -2.97
C ILE A 83 17.31 0.98 -3.46
N ALA A 84 16.91 -0.21 -3.02
CA ALA A 84 17.53 -1.46 -3.42
C ALA A 84 17.50 -1.64 -4.94
N THR A 85 16.35 -1.38 -5.56
CA THR A 85 16.16 -1.45 -7.02
C THR A 85 17.01 -0.42 -7.75
N TYR A 86 17.06 0.81 -7.24
CA TYR A 86 17.89 1.88 -7.80
C TYR A 86 19.38 1.57 -7.72
N LEU A 87 19.86 1.09 -6.57
CA LEU A 87 21.26 0.69 -6.38
C LEU A 87 21.61 -0.49 -7.27
N PHE A 88 20.76 -1.51 -7.32
CA PHE A 88 20.95 -2.66 -8.21
C PHE A 88 21.04 -2.23 -9.67
N GLY A 89 20.10 -1.40 -10.14
CA GLY A 89 20.13 -0.86 -11.50
C GLY A 89 21.39 -0.05 -11.79
N ARG A 90 21.86 0.76 -10.83
CA ARG A 90 23.10 1.54 -10.97
C ARG A 90 24.35 0.65 -11.01
N VAL A 91 24.41 -0.38 -10.17
CA VAL A 91 25.50 -1.37 -10.17
C VAL A 91 25.53 -2.09 -11.51
N MET A 92 24.39 -2.58 -11.98
CA MET A 92 24.26 -3.23 -13.28
C MET A 92 24.74 -2.32 -14.42
N LEU A 93 24.23 -1.08 -14.51
CA LEU A 93 24.69 -0.12 -15.52
C LEU A 93 26.20 0.15 -15.45
N SER A 94 26.78 0.22 -14.25
CA SER A 94 28.23 0.41 -14.07
C SER A 94 29.05 -0.81 -14.52
N TYR A 95 28.52 -2.02 -14.41
CA TYR A 95 29.15 -3.22 -14.97
C TYR A 95 29.04 -3.23 -16.50
N THR A 96 27.89 -2.82 -17.03
CA THR A 96 27.64 -2.76 -18.48
C THR A 96 28.55 -1.75 -19.17
N ASP A 97 28.82 -0.59 -18.55
CA ASP A 97 29.72 0.44 -19.08
C ASP A 97 31.21 0.01 -19.10
N LYS A 98 31.60 -1.01 -18.32
CA LYS A 98 33.02 -1.36 -18.14
C LYS A 98 33.53 -2.54 -18.97
N HIS A 99 32.78 -3.61 -19.28
CA HIS A 99 33.31 -4.70 -20.13
C HIS A 99 32.26 -5.60 -20.82
N VAL A 100 32.57 -6.00 -22.07
CA VAL A 100 32.19 -7.19 -22.89
C VAL A 100 30.71 -7.58 -23.04
N ILE A 101 29.89 -7.51 -21.99
CA ILE A 101 28.48 -7.92 -22.05
C ILE A 101 27.71 -7.00 -23.01
N LEU A 102 27.99 -5.70 -23.02
CA LEU A 102 27.41 -4.77 -23.99
C LEU A 102 27.87 -5.07 -25.43
N ARG A 103 29.03 -5.69 -25.66
CA ARG A 103 29.45 -6.15 -27.01
C ARG A 103 28.71 -7.42 -27.43
N LEU A 104 28.45 -8.34 -26.50
CA LEU A 104 27.74 -9.60 -26.75
C LEU A 104 26.23 -9.37 -26.89
N LEU A 105 25.64 -8.53 -26.03
CA LEU A 105 24.29 -8.00 -26.18
C LEU A 105 24.18 -7.06 -27.37
N ALA A 106 25.20 -6.25 -27.74
CA ALA A 106 25.19 -5.50 -29.01
C ALA A 106 25.34 -6.40 -30.25
N LEU A 107 25.95 -7.58 -30.11
CA LEU A 107 26.06 -8.56 -31.19
C LEU A 107 24.74 -9.29 -31.43
N ILE A 108 24.00 -9.58 -30.34
CA ILE A 108 22.68 -10.25 -30.38
C ILE A 108 21.55 -9.24 -30.65
N PHE A 109 21.61 -8.07 -30.02
CA PHE A 109 20.72 -6.92 -30.19
C PHE A 109 21.56 -5.74 -30.66
N ARG A 110 21.62 -5.50 -31.96
CA ARG A 110 22.38 -4.43 -32.65
C ARG A 110 21.99 -2.98 -32.29
N PHE A 111 21.58 -2.71 -31.05
CA PHE A 111 21.13 -1.42 -30.56
C PHE A 111 22.17 -0.79 -29.64
N GLY A 112 22.97 0.11 -30.21
CA GLY A 112 23.84 1.00 -29.47
C GLY A 112 23.03 2.12 -28.82
N ILE A 113 22.68 1.96 -27.55
CA ILE A 113 21.85 2.88 -26.75
C ILE A 113 22.63 4.17 -26.34
N ARG A 114 23.52 4.67 -27.19
CA ARG A 114 24.33 5.86 -26.88
C ARG A 114 23.97 7.07 -27.74
N ASN A 115 23.18 6.88 -28.80
CA ASN A 115 22.58 7.96 -29.58
C ASN A 115 21.31 7.48 -30.34
N SER A 116 20.48 6.70 -29.67
CA SER A 116 19.43 5.92 -30.32
C SER A 116 18.14 6.74 -30.52
N ASN A 117 17.66 6.81 -31.75
CA ASN A 117 16.34 7.35 -32.09
C ASN A 117 15.25 6.67 -31.23
N SER A 118 14.17 7.39 -30.90
CA SER A 118 13.08 6.88 -30.04
C SER A 118 12.52 5.50 -30.46
N ILE A 119 12.60 5.17 -31.75
CA ILE A 119 12.17 3.89 -32.33
C ILE A 119 12.99 2.71 -31.80
N GLU A 120 14.31 2.87 -31.67
CA GLU A 120 15.23 1.83 -31.21
C GLU A 120 14.98 1.43 -29.74
N VAL A 121 14.66 2.45 -28.94
CA VAL A 121 14.32 2.33 -27.54
C VAL A 121 12.99 1.60 -27.37
N ILE A 122 11.99 1.97 -28.17
CA ILE A 122 10.69 1.30 -28.17
C ILE A 122 10.87 -0.18 -28.55
N ALA A 123 11.67 -0.48 -29.57
CA ALA A 123 11.98 -1.84 -29.98
C ALA A 123 12.66 -2.64 -28.85
N ALA A 124 13.64 -2.03 -28.16
CA ALA A 124 14.29 -2.65 -27.00
C ALA A 124 13.30 -2.89 -25.84
N GLY A 125 12.39 -1.94 -25.59
CA GLY A 125 11.36 -2.08 -24.57
C GLY A 125 10.37 -3.20 -24.88
N ILE A 126 9.93 -3.32 -26.14
CA ILE A 126 9.09 -4.42 -26.60
C ILE A 126 9.82 -5.75 -26.41
N GLY A 127 11.08 -5.84 -26.84
CA GLY A 127 11.89 -7.06 -26.69
C GLY A 127 12.06 -7.50 -25.23
N ALA A 128 12.42 -6.57 -24.34
CA ALA A 128 12.57 -6.84 -22.91
C ALA A 128 11.23 -7.27 -22.28
N SER A 129 10.13 -6.65 -22.69
CA SER A 129 8.80 -6.96 -22.15
C SER A 129 8.28 -8.31 -22.64
N SER A 130 8.56 -8.66 -23.90
CA SER A 130 8.26 -9.98 -24.44
C SER A 130 8.99 -11.09 -23.67
N LEU A 131 10.25 -10.86 -23.27
CA LEU A 131 10.99 -11.83 -22.45
C LEU A 131 10.35 -12.04 -21.07
N VAL A 132 9.93 -10.96 -20.41
CA VAL A 132 9.19 -11.06 -19.13
C VAL A 132 7.86 -11.80 -19.31
N ALA A 133 7.15 -11.52 -20.40
CA ALA A 133 5.88 -12.16 -20.73
C ALA A 133 6.04 -13.68 -21.00
N VAL A 134 7.14 -14.11 -21.63
CA VAL A 134 7.48 -15.53 -21.78
C VAL A 134 7.73 -16.18 -20.41
N GLY A 135 8.47 -15.51 -19.52
CA GLY A 135 8.65 -15.98 -18.15
C GLY A 135 7.32 -16.13 -17.40
N ALA A 136 6.43 -15.14 -17.53
CA ALA A 136 5.09 -15.18 -16.97
C ALA A 136 4.20 -16.30 -17.56
N PHE A 137 4.40 -16.66 -18.82
CA PHE A 137 3.72 -17.80 -19.44
C PHE A 137 4.20 -19.14 -18.87
N VAL A 138 5.51 -19.26 -18.61
CA VAL A 138 6.13 -20.48 -18.09
C VAL A 138 5.91 -20.66 -16.59
N ALA A 139 5.82 -19.57 -15.81
CA ALA A 139 5.75 -19.64 -14.35
C ALA A 139 4.67 -20.59 -13.79
N PRO A 140 3.42 -20.62 -14.29
CA PRO A 140 2.40 -21.54 -13.79
C PRO A 140 2.61 -23.02 -14.18
N TYR A 141 3.59 -23.33 -15.03
CA TYR A 141 4.02 -24.72 -15.27
C TYR A 141 5.09 -25.16 -14.26
N VAL A 142 5.82 -24.22 -13.67
CA VAL A 142 6.86 -24.47 -12.68
C VAL A 142 6.27 -24.53 -11.28
N ASP A 143 5.25 -23.71 -11.00
CA ASP A 143 4.55 -23.68 -9.72
C ASP A 143 3.04 -23.80 -9.93
N SER A 144 2.50 -24.94 -9.51
CA SER A 144 1.06 -25.25 -9.60
C SER A 144 0.20 -24.45 -8.62
N ASN A 145 0.80 -23.72 -7.66
CA ASN A 145 0.07 -22.88 -6.71
C ASN A 145 -0.34 -21.52 -7.30
N ILE A 146 0.11 -21.20 -8.52
CA ILE A 146 -0.27 -19.95 -9.19
C ILE A 146 -1.68 -20.12 -9.80
N GLU A 147 -2.70 -19.69 -9.05
CA GLU A 147 -4.11 -19.75 -9.49
C GLU A 147 -4.48 -18.70 -10.55
N ILE A 148 -3.58 -17.76 -10.86
CA ILE A 148 -3.86 -16.65 -11.79
C ILE A 148 -3.89 -17.18 -13.23
N SER A 149 -4.99 -16.88 -13.94
CA SER A 149 -5.13 -17.23 -15.36
C SER A 149 -3.99 -16.66 -16.20
N ARG A 150 -3.37 -17.52 -17.02
CA ARG A 150 -2.24 -17.18 -17.92
C ARG A 150 -2.62 -16.08 -18.91
N TRP A 151 -3.87 -16.08 -19.35
CA TRP A 151 -4.44 -15.08 -20.25
C TRP A 151 -4.51 -13.69 -19.63
N VAL A 152 -4.43 -13.60 -18.30
CA VAL A 152 -4.33 -12.33 -17.56
C VAL A 152 -2.86 -12.02 -17.23
N LEU A 153 -2.13 -13.01 -16.72
CA LEU A 153 -0.76 -12.83 -16.22
C LEU A 153 0.22 -12.36 -17.33
N VAL A 154 0.12 -12.94 -18.53
CA VAL A 154 1.00 -12.61 -19.66
C VAL A 154 0.82 -11.17 -20.15
N PRO A 155 -0.39 -10.70 -20.54
CA PRO A 155 -0.56 -9.32 -21.00
C PRO A 155 -0.28 -8.30 -19.89
N VAL A 156 -0.65 -8.59 -18.63
CA VAL A 156 -0.35 -7.68 -17.50
C VAL A 156 1.16 -7.54 -17.30
N SER A 157 1.90 -8.65 -17.27
CA SER A 157 3.35 -8.61 -17.10
C SER A 157 4.05 -7.86 -18.25
N PHE A 158 3.61 -8.08 -19.50
CA PHE A 158 4.12 -7.37 -20.67
C PHE A 158 3.90 -5.86 -20.58
N VAL A 159 2.66 -5.42 -20.31
CA VAL A 159 2.33 -3.99 -20.22
C VAL A 159 3.09 -3.34 -19.08
N MET A 160 3.15 -4.00 -17.91
CA MET A 160 3.85 -3.47 -16.74
C MET A 160 5.36 -3.37 -16.97
N SER A 161 5.98 -4.37 -17.59
CA SER A 161 7.42 -4.30 -17.93
C SER A 161 7.70 -3.24 -18.99
N PHE A 162 6.81 -3.08 -19.98
CA PHE A 162 6.98 -2.10 -21.05
C PHE A 162 6.86 -0.68 -20.51
N VAL A 163 5.82 -0.41 -19.71
CA VAL A 163 5.65 0.87 -19.01
C VAL A 163 6.86 1.14 -18.13
N THR A 164 7.33 0.15 -17.36
CA THR A 164 8.53 0.29 -16.52
C THR A 164 9.76 0.65 -17.35
N PHE A 165 9.96 0.01 -18.50
CA PHE A 165 11.07 0.30 -19.40
C PHE A 165 11.01 1.73 -19.97
N VAL A 166 9.85 2.16 -20.47
CA VAL A 166 9.62 3.51 -20.99
C VAL A 166 9.84 4.57 -19.89
N VAL A 167 9.40 4.26 -18.68
CA VAL A 167 9.56 5.09 -17.49
C VAL A 167 11.03 5.23 -17.07
N LEU A 168 11.79 4.12 -17.10
CA LEU A 168 13.23 4.13 -16.79
C LEU A 168 14.05 4.88 -17.87
N TRP A 169 13.60 4.85 -19.13
CA TRP A 169 14.26 5.54 -20.23
C TRP A 169 14.25 7.07 -20.06
N ASN A 170 13.07 7.64 -19.78
CA ASN A 170 12.90 9.08 -19.72
C ASN A 170 12.81 9.56 -18.26
N LYS A 171 13.87 10.22 -17.78
CA LYS A 171 13.94 10.83 -16.44
C LYS A 171 12.77 11.79 -16.15
N GLY A 172 12.21 12.43 -17.18
CA GLY A 172 11.01 13.27 -17.07
C GLY A 172 9.75 12.42 -16.86
N ALA A 173 9.57 11.38 -17.67
CA ALA A 173 8.45 10.43 -17.53
C ALA A 173 8.46 9.72 -16.17
N LEU A 174 9.63 9.37 -15.65
CA LEU A 174 9.79 8.82 -14.30
C LEU A 174 9.20 9.71 -13.23
N LYS A 175 9.45 11.02 -13.29
CA LYS A 175 8.90 11.98 -12.32
C LYS A 175 7.39 12.07 -12.44
N VAL A 176 6.85 12.12 -13.66
CA VAL A 176 5.41 12.22 -13.92
C VAL A 176 4.69 10.95 -13.43
N VAL A 177 5.19 9.77 -13.80
CA VAL A 177 4.58 8.50 -13.37
C VAL A 177 4.69 8.31 -11.86
N ALA A 178 5.83 8.63 -11.25
CA ALA A 178 5.95 8.61 -9.79
C ALA A 178 4.96 9.56 -9.11
N ALA A 179 4.78 10.78 -9.64
CA ALA A 179 3.81 11.74 -9.13
C ALA A 179 2.36 11.26 -9.29
N LEU A 180 2.03 10.64 -10.44
CA LEU A 180 0.70 10.07 -10.68
C LEU A 180 0.41 8.90 -9.74
N ILE A 181 1.34 7.96 -9.58
CA ILE A 181 1.20 6.84 -8.64
C ILE A 181 1.04 7.38 -7.22
N ALA A 182 1.89 8.33 -6.81
CA ALA A 182 1.77 8.96 -5.49
C ALA A 182 0.41 9.64 -5.29
N ALA A 183 -0.11 10.35 -6.31
CA ALA A 183 -1.44 10.97 -6.25
C ALA A 183 -2.57 9.94 -6.16
N VAL A 184 -2.51 8.88 -6.98
CA VAL A 184 -3.47 7.77 -6.94
C VAL A 184 -3.46 7.10 -5.57
N CYS A 185 -2.29 6.86 -4.98
CA CYS A 185 -2.20 6.30 -3.63
C CYS A 185 -2.72 7.27 -2.56
N ALA A 186 -2.33 8.55 -2.63
CA ALA A 186 -2.72 9.57 -1.65
C ALA A 186 -4.23 9.85 -1.63
N ILE A 187 -4.90 9.73 -2.77
CA ILE A 187 -6.35 9.93 -2.92
C ILE A 187 -7.11 8.62 -2.77
N GLY A 188 -6.64 7.56 -3.43
CA GLY A 188 -7.29 6.26 -3.50
C GLY A 188 -7.30 5.52 -2.17
N ALA A 189 -6.23 5.60 -1.38
CA ALA A 189 -6.21 4.94 -0.07
C ALA A 189 -7.29 5.50 0.88
N PRO A 190 -7.42 6.82 1.10
CA PRO A 190 -8.54 7.38 1.86
C PRO A 190 -9.91 6.99 1.29
N ILE A 191 -10.13 7.13 -0.03
CA ILE A 191 -11.42 6.78 -0.65
C ILE A 191 -11.79 5.32 -0.37
N SER A 192 -10.82 4.42 -0.42
CA SER A 192 -11.01 3.00 -0.11
C SER A 192 -11.47 2.77 1.33
N MET A 193 -11.04 3.59 2.29
CA MET A 193 -11.49 3.52 3.69
C MET A 193 -12.96 3.90 3.85
N PHE A 194 -13.54 4.67 2.93
CA PHE A 194 -14.97 4.98 2.91
C PHE A 194 -15.80 3.94 2.16
N ASN A 195 -15.17 2.90 1.58
CA ASN A 195 -15.91 1.75 1.07
C ASN A 195 -16.25 0.80 2.22
N GLN A 196 -17.54 0.57 2.47
CA GLN A 196 -18.00 -0.21 3.61
C GLN A 196 -17.44 -1.63 3.62
N THR A 197 -17.38 -2.30 2.46
CA THR A 197 -16.85 -3.67 2.36
C THR A 197 -15.35 -3.71 2.67
N THR A 198 -14.56 -2.82 2.06
CA THR A 198 -13.11 -2.78 2.29
C THR A 198 -12.78 -2.40 3.73
N TYR A 199 -13.51 -1.43 4.30
CA TYR A 199 -13.28 -1.00 5.66
C TYR A 199 -13.71 -2.05 6.69
N THR A 200 -14.80 -2.78 6.43
CA THR A 200 -15.22 -3.95 7.23
C THR A 200 -14.11 -4.99 7.27
N TYR A 201 -13.54 -5.33 6.12
CA TYR A 201 -12.41 -6.26 6.04
C TYR A 201 -11.18 -5.77 6.82
N ALA A 202 -10.87 -4.47 6.72
CA ALA A 202 -9.79 -3.86 7.48
C ALA A 202 -10.03 -3.92 8.99
N LEU A 203 -11.24 -3.57 9.48
CA LEU A 203 -11.60 -3.66 10.89
C LEU A 203 -11.54 -5.10 11.42
N ASN A 204 -11.99 -6.07 10.63
CA ASN A 204 -11.98 -7.49 10.97
C ASN A 204 -10.54 -8.02 11.06
N SER A 205 -9.72 -7.73 10.06
CA SER A 205 -8.30 -8.11 10.03
C SER A 205 -7.51 -7.55 11.22
N LEU A 206 -7.91 -6.37 11.70
CA LEU A 206 -7.30 -5.72 12.86
C LEU A 206 -8.01 -6.04 14.18
N GLN A 207 -9.04 -6.89 14.16
CA GLN A 207 -9.84 -7.29 15.32
C GLN A 207 -10.50 -6.12 16.09
N TYR A 208 -10.76 -5.00 15.41
CA TYR A 208 -11.48 -3.84 15.97
C TYR A 208 -12.99 -3.89 15.72
N GLY A 209 -13.47 -4.80 14.87
CA GLY A 209 -14.88 -4.96 14.55
C GLY A 209 -15.08 -5.47 13.13
N GLY A 210 -16.03 -4.88 12.40
CA GLY A 210 -16.31 -5.30 11.03
C GLY A 210 -17.09 -6.61 10.94
N GLY A 211 -17.94 -6.91 11.92
CA GLY A 211 -18.77 -8.11 11.95
C GLY A 211 -18.01 -9.39 12.34
N LEU A 212 -16.94 -9.26 13.12
CA LEU A 212 -16.17 -10.39 13.64
C LEU A 212 -17.05 -11.20 14.61
N SER A 213 -17.13 -12.52 14.43
CA SER A 213 -17.96 -13.37 15.31
C SER A 213 -17.27 -13.54 16.66
N VAL A 214 -17.96 -13.15 17.73
CA VAL A 214 -17.45 -13.16 19.09
C VAL A 214 -18.52 -13.63 20.07
N ASP A 215 -18.06 -14.31 21.12
CA ASP A 215 -18.87 -14.63 22.29
C ASP A 215 -18.46 -13.71 23.43
N VAL A 216 -19.42 -12.97 24.00
CA VAL A 216 -19.17 -11.99 25.05
C VAL A 216 -19.93 -12.35 26.32
N THR A 217 -19.21 -12.43 27.43
CA THR A 217 -19.81 -12.59 28.76
C THR A 217 -19.79 -11.23 29.48
N SER A 218 -20.95 -10.75 29.90
CA SER A 218 -21.09 -9.47 30.63
C SER A 218 -22.05 -9.63 31.80
N ASN A 219 -21.57 -9.42 33.03
CA ASN A 219 -22.38 -9.52 34.25
C ASN A 219 -23.19 -10.83 34.34
N LYS A 220 -22.55 -11.97 33.99
CA LYS A 220 -23.18 -13.31 33.94
C LYS A 220 -24.26 -13.50 32.86
N VAL A 221 -24.40 -12.56 31.92
CA VAL A 221 -25.18 -12.75 30.70
C VAL A 221 -24.23 -13.10 29.56
N GLU A 222 -24.52 -14.19 28.84
CA GLU A 222 -23.73 -14.64 27.70
C GLU A 222 -24.42 -14.23 26.40
N TYR A 223 -23.67 -13.52 25.56
CA TYR A 223 -24.04 -13.17 24.19
C TYR A 223 -23.26 -14.09 23.25
N ILE A 224 -23.94 -15.12 22.74
CA ILE A 224 -23.36 -16.17 21.89
C ILE A 224 -23.62 -15.84 20.42
N ASP A 225 -22.67 -16.15 19.54
CA ASP A 225 -22.74 -15.91 18.09
C ASP A 225 -23.06 -14.45 17.75
N SER A 226 -22.48 -13.51 18.49
CA SER A 226 -22.67 -12.09 18.25
C SER A 226 -21.63 -11.55 17.29
N LYS A 227 -22.01 -10.61 16.43
CA LYS A 227 -21.09 -9.94 15.51
C LYS A 227 -20.56 -8.67 16.17
N LEU A 228 -19.27 -8.58 16.41
CA LEU A 228 -18.61 -7.36 16.83
C LEU A 228 -18.60 -6.37 15.66
N LEU A 229 -19.50 -5.39 15.73
CA LEU A 229 -19.52 -4.29 14.76
C LEU A 229 -18.34 -3.36 15.00
N LEU A 230 -18.14 -2.97 16.27
CA LEU A 230 -17.07 -2.05 16.63
C LEU A 230 -16.72 -2.14 18.12
N ARG A 231 -15.43 -2.04 18.43
CA ARG A 231 -14.91 -1.85 19.79
C ARG A 231 -14.56 -0.38 20.01
N THR A 232 -15.27 0.32 20.89
CA THR A 232 -14.96 1.72 21.24
C THR A 232 -14.14 1.79 22.54
N SER A 233 -13.77 2.99 22.94
CA SER A 233 -13.03 3.20 24.20
C SER A 233 -13.91 2.98 25.43
N GLN A 234 -15.24 3.07 25.27
CA GLN A 234 -16.21 3.00 26.36
C GLN A 234 -17.12 1.78 26.27
N ALA A 235 -17.38 1.24 25.07
CA ALA A 235 -18.31 0.14 24.87
C ALA A 235 -17.89 -0.83 23.75
N LEU A 236 -18.45 -2.03 23.80
CA LEU A 236 -18.51 -2.98 22.69
C LEU A 236 -19.86 -2.84 22.01
N ILE A 237 -19.85 -2.64 20.70
CA ILE A 237 -21.05 -2.58 19.87
C ILE A 237 -21.17 -3.93 19.15
N LEU A 238 -22.19 -4.68 19.54
CA LEU A 238 -22.48 -6.02 19.05
C LEU A 238 -23.77 -6.02 18.24
N GLU A 239 -23.87 -6.88 17.24
CA GLU A 239 -25.12 -7.23 16.57
C GLU A 239 -25.46 -8.69 16.89
N GLU A 240 -26.62 -8.92 17.49
CA GLU A 240 -27.08 -10.27 17.82
C GLU A 240 -27.57 -10.99 16.56
N SER A 241 -26.98 -12.14 16.24
CA SER A 241 -27.27 -12.86 14.99
C SER A 241 -28.74 -13.31 14.83
N LYS A 242 -29.47 -13.49 15.93
CA LYS A 242 -30.87 -13.96 15.91
C LYS A 242 -31.89 -12.84 15.70
N THR A 243 -31.66 -11.68 16.32
CA THR A 243 -32.63 -10.57 16.32
C THR A 243 -32.21 -9.41 15.45
N ASN A 244 -30.97 -9.43 14.95
CA ASN A 244 -30.32 -8.34 14.23
C ASN A 244 -30.36 -7.01 15.01
N ARG A 245 -30.45 -7.10 16.34
CA ARG A 245 -30.45 -5.95 17.24
C ARG A 245 -29.02 -5.57 17.58
N VAL A 246 -28.77 -4.27 17.54
CA VAL A 246 -27.51 -3.70 18.00
C VAL A 246 -27.56 -3.51 19.51
N ILE A 247 -26.57 -4.05 20.20
CA ILE A 247 -26.44 -4.02 21.66
C ILE A 247 -25.12 -3.33 21.98
N GLU A 248 -25.16 -2.35 22.90
CA GLU A 248 -23.99 -1.65 23.39
C GLU A 248 -23.69 -2.10 24.82
N ILE A 249 -22.53 -2.73 25.02
CA ILE A 249 -22.08 -3.23 26.32
C ILE A 249 -20.90 -2.36 26.78
N PRO A 250 -21.04 -1.60 27.88
CA PRO A 250 -19.93 -0.86 28.46
C PRO A 250 -18.73 -1.76 28.75
N VAL A 251 -17.52 -1.35 28.36
CA VAL A 251 -16.29 -2.17 28.49
C VAL A 251 -16.03 -2.58 29.94
N ASN A 252 -16.43 -1.74 30.91
CA ASN A 252 -16.31 -2.05 32.34
C ASN A 252 -17.24 -3.18 32.84
N LYS A 253 -18.22 -3.60 32.03
CA LYS A 253 -19.13 -4.71 32.33
C LYS A 253 -18.75 -5.99 31.58
N VAL A 254 -17.72 -5.96 30.74
CA VAL A 254 -17.28 -7.11 29.95
C VAL A 254 -16.32 -7.96 30.77
N ASP A 255 -16.73 -9.19 31.06
CA ASP A 255 -15.93 -10.15 31.83
C ASP A 255 -14.98 -10.92 30.91
N LYS A 256 -15.47 -11.35 29.74
CA LYS A 256 -14.69 -12.15 28.77
C LYS A 256 -15.18 -11.90 27.34
N ILE A 257 -14.23 -11.91 26.40
CA ILE A 257 -14.47 -11.93 24.95
C ILE A 257 -13.76 -13.17 24.39
N SER A 258 -14.48 -14.03 23.68
CA SER A 258 -13.91 -15.16 22.95
C SER A 258 -14.07 -14.90 21.45
N TYR A 259 -12.98 -15.05 20.70
CA TYR A 259 -12.95 -14.87 19.25
C TYR A 259 -13.07 -16.25 18.60
N ASN A 260 -14.02 -16.38 17.67
CA ASN A 260 -14.30 -17.64 16.96
C ASN A 260 -13.63 -17.65 15.58
#